data_AF-A0A8J2TKK1-F1
#
_entry.id   AF-A0A8J2TKK1-F1
#
_cell.length_a   1.000
_cell.length_b   1.000
_cell.length_c   1.000
_cell.angle_alpha   90.00
_cell.angle_beta   90.00
_cell.angle_gamma   90.00
#
_symmetry.space_group_name_H-M   'P 1'
#
loop_
_entity.id
_entity.type
_entity.pdbx_description
1 polymer ?
#
loop_
_entity_poly.entity_id
_entity_poly.type
_entity_poly.pdbx_seq_one_letter_code
_entity_poly.pdbx_strand_id
1 'polypeptide(L)'
;MRVNPLLSFAAIASMTTVGLLGTSAVNGAALFFYKTTVKTSSEATCYAFARDTARLLGFTNVRSNNLEVAGQKDGAYISITCIGRGSGLQAVAVVMSVADNFDVAKRAGTLAGEKIKGIICFDEPC
;
A
#
# COMPACT_ATOMS: atom_id res chain seq x y z
N MET A 1 -55.19 -54.42 32.08
CA MET A 1 -53.84 -54.60 31.49
C MET A 1 -53.99 -55.02 30.04
N ARG A 2 -53.65 -54.13 29.11
CA ARG A 2 -53.18 -54.42 27.74
C ARG A 2 -52.77 -53.09 27.13
N VAL A 3 -51.50 -52.99 26.74
CA VAL A 3 -50.85 -51.80 26.19
C VAL A 3 -50.59 -52.06 24.70
N ASN A 4 -50.76 -51.03 23.87
CA ASN A 4 -50.61 -50.97 22.40
C ASN A 4 -49.26 -51.50 21.87
N PRO A 5 -49.15 -51.77 20.55
CA PRO A 5 -48.36 -50.85 19.73
C PRO A 5 -48.88 -50.71 18.29
N LEU A 6 -49.60 -49.63 18.02
CA LEU A 6 -49.68 -49.02 16.69
C LEU A 6 -49.22 -47.58 16.85
N LEU A 7 -48.47 -47.08 15.86
CA LEU A 7 -47.98 -45.71 15.67
C LEU A 7 -46.57 -45.43 16.23
N SER A 8 -45.55 -45.82 15.45
CA SER A 8 -44.24 -45.16 15.44
C SER A 8 -43.88 -44.74 14.02
N PHE A 9 -44.44 -43.61 13.59
CA PHE A 9 -43.90 -42.79 12.52
C PHE A 9 -43.96 -41.34 13.00
N ALA A 10 -42.88 -40.87 13.61
CA ALA A 10 -42.65 -39.46 13.87
C ALA A 10 -41.21 -39.15 13.50
N ALA A 11 -41.03 -38.69 12.26
CA ALA A 11 -39.82 -38.05 11.80
C ALA A 11 -39.64 -36.74 12.57
N ILE A 12 -38.58 -36.63 13.37
CA ILE A 12 -38.10 -35.34 13.88
C ILE A 12 -36.77 -35.09 13.20
N ALA A 13 -36.87 -34.42 12.05
CA ALA A 13 -35.76 -33.67 11.49
C ALA A 13 -35.45 -32.47 12.39
N SER A 14 -34.23 -31.94 12.22
CA SER A 14 -33.80 -30.58 12.59
C SER A 14 -33.08 -30.44 13.93
N MET A 15 -31.76 -30.32 13.89
CA MET A 15 -31.05 -29.05 14.16
C MET A 15 -29.54 -29.30 14.03
N THR A 16 -29.06 -29.46 12.80
CA THR A 16 -27.68 -29.11 12.48
C THR A 16 -27.62 -27.59 12.38
N THR A 17 -27.42 -26.91 13.51
CA THR A 17 -26.86 -25.55 13.51
C THR A 17 -25.45 -25.64 12.95
N VAL A 18 -25.35 -25.63 11.62
CA VAL A 18 -24.12 -25.27 10.92
C VAL A 18 -23.82 -23.86 11.40
N GLY A 19 -22.89 -23.74 12.33
CA GLY A 19 -22.31 -22.46 12.69
C GLY A 19 -21.80 -21.85 11.39
N LEU A 20 -22.54 -20.88 10.87
CA LEU A 20 -22.04 -19.95 9.88
C LEU A 20 -20.92 -19.19 10.60
N LEU A 21 -19.72 -19.76 10.56
CA LEU A 21 -18.50 -19.04 10.88
C LEU A 21 -18.45 -17.94 9.84
N GLY A 22 -18.95 -16.77 10.20
CA GLY A 22 -18.75 -15.55 9.44
C GLY A 22 -17.25 -15.39 9.31
N THR A 23 -16.69 -15.71 8.15
CA THR A 23 -15.33 -15.34 7.82
C THR A 23 -15.35 -13.83 7.72
N SER A 24 -15.09 -13.14 8.84
CA SER A 24 -14.70 -11.74 8.80
C SER A 24 -13.51 -11.67 7.86
N ALA A 25 -13.70 -11.02 6.71
CA ALA A 25 -12.62 -10.79 5.76
C ALA A 25 -11.47 -10.17 6.55
N VAL A 26 -10.36 -10.90 6.63
CA VAL A 26 -9.14 -10.36 7.22
C VAL A 26 -8.70 -9.26 6.28
N ASN A 27 -9.00 -8.00 6.62
CA ASN A 27 -8.43 -6.83 5.96
C ASN A 27 -6.94 -6.81 6.31
N GLY A 28 -6.15 -7.55 5.54
CA GLY A 28 -4.70 -7.49 5.59
C GLY A 28 -4.24 -6.20 4.93
N ALA A 29 -3.24 -5.55 5.53
CA ALA A 29 -2.59 -4.41 4.90
C ALA A 29 -2.10 -4.81 3.50
N ALA A 30 -2.56 -4.11 2.47
CA ALA A 30 -2.15 -4.28 1.10
C ALA A 30 -0.90 -3.45 0.82
N LEU A 31 0.03 -4.04 0.06
CA LEU A 31 1.33 -3.47 -0.25
C LEU A 31 1.49 -3.34 -1.77
N PHE A 32 1.97 -2.20 -2.24
CA PHE A 32 2.27 -1.94 -3.64
C PHE A 32 3.63 -1.26 -3.80
N PHE A 33 4.35 -1.60 -4.87
CA PHE A 33 5.63 -1.00 -5.23
C PHE A 33 5.58 -0.39 -6.62
N TYR A 34 6.14 0.81 -6.75
CA TYR A 34 6.38 1.48 -8.02
C TYR A 34 7.86 1.85 -8.12
N LYS A 35 8.51 1.53 -9.25
CA LYS A 35 9.93 1.79 -9.47
C LYS A 35 10.12 2.59 -10.75
N THR A 36 10.91 3.66 -10.68
CA THR A 36 11.20 4.50 -11.85
C THR A 36 12.59 5.10 -11.77
N THR A 37 13.17 5.42 -12.92
CA THR A 37 14.31 6.35 -12.96
C THR A 37 13.83 7.77 -12.69
N VAL A 38 14.69 8.57 -12.06
CA VAL A 38 14.48 10.01 -11.86
C VAL A 38 15.45 10.80 -12.72
N LYS A 39 15.12 12.04 -13.03
CA LYS A 39 15.91 12.90 -13.93
C LYS A 39 17.08 13.57 -13.23
N THR A 40 17.87 12.78 -12.50
CA THR A 40 19.14 13.17 -11.86
C THR A 40 19.96 11.90 -11.60
N SER A 41 21.29 12.00 -11.58
CA SER A 41 22.18 10.94 -11.10
C SER A 41 22.50 11.04 -9.60
N SER A 42 22.18 12.18 -8.98
CA SER A 42 22.43 12.45 -7.56
C SER A 42 21.36 11.82 -6.67
N GLU A 43 21.77 10.96 -5.75
CA GLU A 43 20.86 10.35 -4.76
C GLU A 43 20.26 11.41 -3.83
N ALA A 44 21.08 12.37 -3.37
CA ALA A 44 20.63 13.46 -2.51
C ALA A 44 19.53 14.30 -3.19
N THR A 45 19.71 14.59 -4.48
CA THR A 45 18.72 15.32 -5.29
C THR A 45 17.46 14.50 -5.52
N CYS A 46 17.58 13.17 -5.72
CA CYS A 46 16.41 12.29 -5.77
C CYS A 46 15.60 12.37 -4.46
N TYR A 47 16.25 12.37 -3.29
CA TYR A 47 15.55 12.56 -2.01
C TYR A 47 14.92 13.94 -1.88
N ALA A 48 15.52 15.00 -2.44
CA ALA A 48 14.88 16.30 -2.54
C ALA A 48 13.58 16.23 -3.36
N PHE A 49 13.62 15.62 -4.54
CA PHE A 49 12.43 15.39 -5.36
C PHE A 49 11.37 14.56 -4.65
N ALA A 50 11.77 13.57 -3.84
CA ALA A 50 10.85 12.77 -3.04
C ALA A 50 10.14 13.61 -1.96
N ARG A 51 10.86 14.50 -1.26
CA ARG A 51 10.25 15.45 -0.30
C ARG A 51 9.26 16.38 -0.99
N ASP A 52 9.65 16.93 -2.13
CA ASP A 52 8.78 17.82 -2.90
C ASP A 52 7.55 17.09 -3.42
N THR A 53 7.73 15.86 -3.91
CA THR A 53 6.62 14.99 -4.33
C THR A 53 5.64 14.77 -3.19
N ALA A 54 6.10 14.41 -1.99
CA ALA A 54 5.25 14.20 -0.83
C ALA A 54 4.48 15.48 -0.46
N ARG A 55 5.15 16.64 -0.42
CA ARG A 55 4.52 17.93 -0.10
C ARG A 55 3.52 18.38 -1.17
N LEU A 56 3.91 18.35 -2.44
CA LEU A 56 3.07 18.78 -3.57
C LEU A 56 1.82 17.92 -3.73
N LEU A 57 1.92 16.63 -3.40
CA LEU A 57 0.77 15.72 -3.43
C LEU A 57 -0.08 15.80 -2.14
N GLY A 58 0.31 16.62 -1.16
CA GLY A 58 -0.44 16.82 0.07
C GLY A 58 -0.38 15.64 1.04
N PHE A 59 0.70 14.87 1.03
CA PHE A 59 0.96 13.92 2.13
C PHE A 59 1.23 14.69 3.42
N THR A 60 0.73 14.16 4.53
CA THR A 60 0.93 14.69 5.88
C THR A 60 1.95 13.85 6.63
N ASN A 61 2.41 14.36 7.78
CA ASN A 61 3.43 13.71 8.61
C ASN A 61 4.69 13.35 7.80
N VAL A 62 5.07 14.22 6.86
CA VAL A 62 6.19 13.97 5.96
C VAL A 62 7.49 13.99 6.77
N ARG A 63 8.14 12.83 6.82
CA ARG A 63 9.46 12.65 7.44
C ARG A 63 10.47 12.34 6.36
N SER A 64 11.69 12.84 6.54
CA SER A 64 12.82 12.55 5.67
C SER A 64 14.00 12.19 6.54
N ASN A 65 14.66 11.10 6.21
CA ASN A 65 15.96 10.74 6.75
C ASN A 65 16.88 10.30 5.60
N ASN A 66 18.01 9.70 5.91
CA ASN A 66 19.01 9.30 4.90
C ASN A 66 18.59 8.05 4.09
N LEU A 67 17.47 7.40 4.41
CA LEU A 67 17.04 6.12 3.82
C LEU A 67 15.65 6.19 3.16
N GLU A 68 14.80 7.12 3.59
CA GLU A 68 13.46 7.29 3.05
C GLU A 68 12.91 8.71 3.22
N VAL A 69 12.00 9.04 2.33
CA VAL A 69 10.97 10.07 2.54
C VAL A 69 9.64 9.36 2.67
N ALA A 70 8.94 9.57 3.78
CA ALA A 70 7.67 8.91 4.05
C ALA A 70 6.59 9.91 4.44
N GLY A 71 5.33 9.56 4.18
CA GLY A 71 4.16 10.38 4.53
C GLY A 71 2.86 9.60 4.40
N GLN A 72 1.75 10.20 4.82
CA GLN A 72 0.42 9.58 4.81
C GLN A 72 -0.61 10.45 4.10
N LYS A 73 -1.51 9.83 3.34
CA LYS A 73 -2.64 10.51 2.67
C LYS A 73 -3.76 9.53 2.34
N ASP A 74 -5.01 9.91 2.59
CA ASP A 74 -6.21 9.17 2.18
C ASP A 74 -6.19 7.67 2.57
N GLY A 75 -5.69 7.36 3.78
CA GLY A 75 -5.58 5.98 4.27
C GLY A 75 -4.41 5.18 3.69
N ALA A 76 -3.52 5.82 2.92
CA ALA A 76 -2.28 5.23 2.43
C ALA A 76 -1.06 5.82 3.16
N TYR A 77 -0.11 4.96 3.52
CA TYR A 77 1.26 5.33 3.85
C TYR A 77 2.13 5.13 2.62
N ILE A 78 2.99 6.10 2.31
CA ILE A 78 4.06 5.93 1.32
C ILE A 78 5.44 6.04 1.97
N SER A 79 6.39 5.34 1.39
CA SER A 79 7.83 5.50 1.61
C SER A 79 8.54 5.52 0.27
N ILE A 80 9.38 6.52 0.04
CA ILE A 80 10.17 6.69 -1.17
C ILE A 80 11.63 6.56 -0.79
N THR A 81 12.31 5.56 -1.35
CA THR A 81 13.74 5.37 -1.23
C THR A 81 14.40 5.69 -2.57
N CYS A 82 15.51 6.42 -2.52
CA CYS A 82 16.31 6.77 -3.68
C CYS A 82 17.61 5.97 -3.69
N ILE A 83 18.01 5.52 -4.87
CA ILE A 83 19.19 4.68 -5.07
C ILE A 83 20.07 5.34 -6.14
N GLY A 84 21.24 5.84 -5.73
CA GLY A 84 22.29 6.25 -6.66
C GLY A 84 22.83 5.04 -7.41
N ARG A 85 23.01 5.16 -8.73
CA ARG A 85 23.49 4.06 -9.59
C ARG A 85 24.96 4.17 -9.99
N GLY A 86 25.62 5.27 -9.64
CA GLY A 86 27.00 5.55 -10.03
C GLY A 86 27.16 5.82 -11.55
N SER A 87 28.38 6.15 -11.96
CA SER A 87 28.78 6.28 -13.38
C SER A 87 27.90 7.21 -14.22
N GLY A 88 27.34 8.27 -13.62
CA GLY A 88 26.43 9.21 -14.30
C GLY A 88 25.07 8.62 -14.67
N LEU A 89 24.74 7.42 -14.22
CA LEU A 89 23.43 6.81 -14.46
C LEU A 89 22.38 7.50 -13.60
N GLN A 90 21.19 7.69 -14.19
CA GLN A 90 20.02 8.21 -13.48
C GLN A 90 19.73 7.38 -12.23
N ALA A 91 19.56 8.06 -11.09
CA ALA A 91 19.12 7.46 -9.86
C ALA A 91 17.73 6.82 -10.04
N VAL A 92 17.41 5.89 -9.14
CA VAL A 92 16.13 5.18 -9.14
C VAL A 92 15.37 5.52 -7.87
N ALA A 93 14.10 5.88 -8.04
CA ALA A 93 13.15 5.98 -6.94
C ALA A 93 12.36 4.68 -6.84
N VAL A 94 12.28 4.13 -5.64
CA VAL A 94 11.39 3.03 -5.26
C VAL A 94 10.35 3.60 -4.32
N VAL A 95 9.10 3.61 -4.76
CA VAL A 95 7.94 4.04 -3.98
C VAL A 95 7.24 2.79 -3.46
N MET A 96 7.23 2.64 -2.15
CA MET A 96 6.42 1.68 -1.43
C MET A 96 5.13 2.38 -0.96
N SER A 97 3.99 1.73 -1.13
CA SER A 97 2.71 2.21 -0.61
C SER A 97 1.98 1.09 0.14
N VAL A 98 1.43 1.42 1.30
CA VAL A 98 0.66 0.52 2.16
C VAL A 98 -0.71 1.12 2.44
N ALA A 99 -1.78 0.34 2.35
CA ALA A 99 -3.14 0.74 2.72
C ALA A 99 -4.00 -0.50 3.05
N ASP A 100 -5.18 -0.32 3.63
CA ASP A 100 -6.10 -1.45 3.89
C ASP A 100 -6.73 -2.04 2.62
N ASN A 101 -6.55 -1.37 1.48
CA ASN A 101 -7.05 -1.78 0.18
C ASN A 101 -5.95 -1.62 -0.89
N PHE A 102 -5.75 -2.66 -1.71
CA PHE A 102 -4.75 -2.66 -2.77
C PHE A 102 -4.93 -1.54 -3.80
N ASP A 103 -6.17 -1.19 -4.17
CA ASP A 103 -6.42 -0.10 -5.12
C ASP A 103 -6.02 1.26 -4.55
N VAL A 104 -6.16 1.44 -3.23
CA VAL A 104 -5.71 2.64 -2.53
C VAL A 104 -4.18 2.69 -2.51
N ALA A 105 -3.51 1.58 -2.14
CA ALA A 105 -2.05 1.49 -2.16
C ALA A 105 -1.48 1.69 -3.57
N LYS A 106 -2.07 1.05 -4.58
CA LYS A 106 -1.68 1.19 -5.99
C LYS A 106 -1.83 2.62 -6.47
N ARG A 107 -2.98 3.25 -6.22
CA ARG A 107 -3.21 4.65 -6.62
C ARG A 107 -2.21 5.61 -5.97
N ALA A 108 -1.98 5.48 -4.66
CA ALA A 108 -1.03 6.34 -3.95
C ALA A 108 0.41 6.13 -4.45
N GLY A 109 0.86 4.87 -4.59
CA GLY A 109 2.19 4.54 -5.08
C GLY A 109 2.42 4.98 -6.53
N THR A 110 1.47 4.75 -7.44
CA THR A 110 1.56 5.22 -8.83
C THR A 110 1.54 6.74 -8.92
N LEU A 111 0.69 7.43 -8.15
CA LEU A 111 0.64 8.90 -8.16
C LEU A 111 1.97 9.52 -7.72
N ALA A 112 2.55 9.03 -6.63
CA ALA A 112 3.86 9.47 -6.15
C ALA A 112 4.98 9.12 -7.15
N GLY A 113 4.94 7.90 -7.71
CA GLY A 113 5.90 7.42 -8.70
C GLY A 113 5.93 8.23 -10.00
N GLU A 114 4.77 8.52 -10.59
CA GLU A 114 4.70 9.35 -11.80
C GLU A 114 5.07 10.81 -11.50
N LYS A 115 4.74 11.32 -10.30
CA LYS A 115 5.10 12.69 -9.91
C LYS A 115 6.62 12.85 -9.79
N ILE A 116 7.31 11.97 -9.06
CA ILE A 116 8.77 12.09 -8.85
C ILE A 116 9.56 11.91 -10.15
N LYS A 117 9.12 11.01 -11.04
CA LYS A 117 9.67 10.81 -12.39
C LYS A 117 9.64 12.08 -13.25
N GLY A 118 8.64 12.93 -13.03
CA GLY A 118 8.42 14.15 -13.78
C GLY A 118 9.29 15.34 -13.35
N ILE A 119 9.81 15.35 -12.12
CA ILE A 119 10.56 16.48 -11.57
C ILE A 119 11.92 16.60 -12.29
N ILE A 120 12.24 17.84 -12.67
CA ILE A 120 13.52 18.23 -13.29
C ILE A 120 14.13 19.28 -12.37
N CYS A 121 15.42 19.20 -12.16
CA CYS A 121 16.18 20.29 -11.57
C CYS A 121 16.94 21.03 -12.67
N PHE A 122 16.85 22.35 -12.67
CA PHE A 122 17.52 23.19 -13.65
C PHE A 122 18.95 23.55 -13.22
N ASP A 123 19.23 23.56 -11.91
CA ASP A 123 20.54 23.89 -11.32
C ASP A 123 20.93 22.85 -10.26
N GLU A 124 22.07 22.18 -10.38
CA GLU A 124 22.57 21.24 -9.36
C GLU A 124 23.57 21.92 -8.39
N PRO A 125 23.55 21.60 -7.08
CA PRO A 125 22.56 20.78 -6.39
C PRO A 125 21.29 21.56 -6.03
N CYS A 126 20.15 20.90 -6.24
CA CYS A 126 18.94 21.09 -5.45
C CYS A 126 19.00 20.22 -4.18
#